data_AF-A0A950R1P4-F1
#
_entry.id   AF-A0A950R1P4-F1
#
_cell.length_a   1.000
_cell.length_b   1.000
_cell.length_c   1.000
_cell.angle_alpha   90.00
_cell.angle_beta   90.00
_cell.angle_gamma   90.00
#
_symmetry.space_group_name_H-M   'P 1'
#
loop_
_entity.id
_entity.type
_entity.pdbx_description
1 polymer ?
#
loop_
_entity_poly.entity_id
_entity_poly.type
_entity_poly.pdbx_seq_one_letter_code
_entity_poly.pdbx_strand_id
1 'polypeptide(L)'
;MNLDFTPSLDPSRPGLLIRDPYQYSDATLLVPPALVQALECFDGAQSALDLRAALVRITGQIQVGEIEKNLFESLNEAGFLENERYRELKSQREAEFARQPTREAV
;
A
#
# COMPACT_ATOMS: atom_id res chain seq x y z
N MET A 1 6.32 0.57 9.64
CA MET A 1 6.17 1.74 8.74
C MET A 1 5.19 2.75 9.35
N ASN A 2 5.30 4.04 9.02
CA ASN A 2 4.27 5.03 9.37
C ASN A 2 3.62 5.51 8.07
N LEU A 3 2.58 4.80 7.61
CA LEU A 3 1.80 5.18 6.45
C LEU A 3 0.66 6.10 6.90
N ASP A 4 0.34 7.10 6.09
CA ASP A 4 -0.78 8.00 6.34
C ASP A 4 -2.02 7.49 5.60
N PHE A 5 -3.12 7.35 6.34
CA PHE A 5 -4.38 6.82 5.85
C PHE A 5 -5.45 7.91 5.98
N THR A 6 -5.90 8.43 4.84
CA THR A 6 -6.90 9.51 4.81
C THR A 6 -8.10 9.08 3.96
N PRO A 7 -9.35 9.25 4.42
CA PRO A 7 -10.52 8.98 3.58
C PRO A 7 -10.54 9.95 2.38
N SER A 8 -10.83 9.42 1.20
CA SER A 8 -11.04 10.22 -0.01
C SER A 8 -12.23 11.17 0.20
N LEU A 9 -12.00 12.45 -0.06
CA LEU A 9 -13.03 13.49 -0.02
C LEU A 9 -13.80 13.60 -1.34
N ASP A 10 -13.37 12.89 -2.38
CA ASP A 10 -13.99 12.92 -3.71
C ASP A 10 -15.24 12.02 -3.75
N PRO A 11 -16.45 12.58 -3.94
CA PRO A 11 -17.68 11.80 -4.02
C PRO A 11 -17.73 10.85 -5.22
N SER A 12 -16.98 11.14 -6.28
CA SER A 12 -16.89 10.30 -7.49
C SER A 12 -15.97 9.10 -7.31
N ARG A 13 -15.05 9.16 -6.34
CA ARG A 13 -14.06 8.13 -6.02
C ARG A 13 -13.94 7.96 -4.51
N PRO A 14 -14.98 7.45 -3.84
CA PRO A 14 -14.91 7.15 -2.41
C PRO A 14 -13.89 6.03 -2.18
N GLY A 15 -13.12 6.12 -1.10
CA GLY A 15 -12.06 5.16 -0.78
C GLY A 15 -11.16 5.64 0.34
N LEU A 16 -10.17 4.83 0.68
CA LEU A 16 -9.08 5.15 1.60
C LEU A 16 -7.84 5.49 0.77
N LEU A 17 -7.33 6.70 0.93
CA LEU A 17 -6.05 7.10 0.38
C LEU A 17 -4.94 6.65 1.33
N ILE A 18 -3.97 5.93 0.78
CA ILE A 18 -2.76 5.49 1.45
C ILE A 18 -1.59 6.20 0.79
N ARG A 19 -0.77 6.84 1.61
CA ARG A 19 0.42 7.58 1.17
C ARG A 19 1.55 7.38 2.16
N ASP A 20 2.78 7.43 1.66
CA ASP A 20 3.97 7.41 2.50
C ASP A 20 4.42 8.86 2.81
N PRO A 21 4.25 9.35 4.05
CA PRO A 21 4.70 10.69 4.42
C PRO A 21 6.22 10.85 4.38
N TYR A 22 6.99 9.76 4.45
CA TYR A 22 8.44 9.81 4.39
C TYR A 22 8.99 9.88 2.97
N GLN A 23 8.12 9.85 1.94
CA GLN A 23 8.52 9.88 0.54
C GLN A 23 9.58 8.82 0.22
N TYR A 24 9.52 7.63 0.82
CA TYR A 24 10.29 6.50 0.28
C TYR A 24 9.66 6.04 -1.04
N SER A 25 8.35 6.23 -1.16
CA SER A 25 7.58 6.06 -2.38
C SER A 25 6.74 7.32 -2.65
N ASP A 26 6.76 7.79 -3.90
CA ASP A 26 5.91 8.90 -4.36
C ASP A 26 4.51 8.42 -4.78
N ALA A 27 4.22 7.13 -4.58
CA ALA A 27 2.94 6.53 -4.94
C ALA A 27 1.84 6.95 -3.94
N THR A 28 0.69 7.35 -4.47
CA THR A 28 -0.55 7.49 -3.70
C THR A 28 -1.51 6.41 -4.18
N LEU A 29 -1.99 5.57 -3.26
CA LEU A 29 -2.86 4.45 -3.58
C LEU A 29 -4.26 4.72 -3.03
N LEU A 30 -5.27 4.65 -3.90
CA LEU A 30 -6.67 4.77 -3.50
C LEU A 30 -7.28 3.38 -3.41
N VAL A 31 -7.59 2.94 -2.19
CA VAL A 31 -8.24 1.65 -1.92
C VAL A 31 -9.75 1.86 -1.84
N PRO A 32 -10.56 1.20 -2.68
CA PRO A 32 -12.02 1.25 -2.56
C PRO A 32 -12.50 0.80 -1.18
N PRO A 33 -13.59 1.36 -0.62
CA PRO A 33 -14.05 1.10 0.74
C PRO A 33 -14.31 -0.39 1.01
N ALA A 34 -14.78 -1.12 0.00
CA ALA A 34 -14.97 -2.56 0.09
C ALA A 34 -13.64 -3.27 0.43
N LEU A 35 -12.55 -2.90 -0.22
CA LEU A 35 -11.25 -3.55 -0.08
C LEU A 35 -10.46 -3.09 1.17
N VAL A 36 -10.95 -2.11 1.92
CA VAL A 36 -10.27 -1.63 3.14
C VAL A 36 -10.15 -2.75 4.18
N GLN A 37 -11.16 -3.59 4.35
CA GLN A 37 -11.10 -4.73 5.27
C GLN A 37 -10.05 -5.77 4.82
N ALA A 38 -9.78 -5.89 3.52
CA ALA A 38 -8.74 -6.80 3.03
C ALA A 38 -7.33 -6.31 3.39
N LEU A 39 -7.15 -5.01 3.69
CA LEU A 39 -5.88 -4.47 4.17
C LEU A 39 -5.50 -5.00 5.56
N GLU A 40 -6.48 -5.40 6.37
CA GLU A 40 -6.23 -6.00 7.69
C GLU A 40 -5.45 -7.32 7.57
N CYS A 41 -5.54 -7.99 6.41
CA CYS A 41 -4.77 -9.20 6.11
C CYS A 41 -3.29 -8.96 5.83
N PHE A 42 -2.85 -7.70 5.74
CA PHE A 42 -1.44 -7.35 5.56
C PHE A 42 -0.78 -6.99 6.89
N ASP A 43 -0.99 -7.83 7.91
CA ASP A 43 -0.41 -7.70 9.25
C ASP A 43 0.89 -8.51 9.45
N GLY A 44 1.29 -9.29 8.43
CA GLY A 44 2.44 -10.20 8.47
C GLY A 44 2.18 -11.55 9.16
N ALA A 45 0.97 -11.77 9.68
CA ALA A 45 0.54 -13.04 10.29
C ALA A 45 -0.39 -13.84 9.37
N GLN A 46 -1.23 -13.14 8.60
CA GLN A 46 -2.20 -13.78 7.70
C GLN A 46 -1.55 -14.24 6.38
N SER A 47 -2.09 -15.32 5.81
CA SER A 47 -1.62 -15.89 4.55
C SER A 47 -2.39 -15.34 3.34
N ALA A 48 -1.86 -15.56 2.14
CA ALA A 48 -2.57 -15.24 0.89
C ALA A 48 -3.96 -15.91 0.81
N LEU A 49 -4.10 -17.11 1.37
CA LEU A 49 -5.38 -17.81 1.42
C LEU A 49 -6.41 -17.07 2.30
N ASP A 50 -5.96 -16.46 3.40
CA ASP A 50 -6.81 -15.67 4.29
C ASP A 50 -7.25 -14.37 3.62
N LEU A 51 -6.33 -13.70 2.91
CA LEU A 51 -6.65 -12.53 2.08
C LEU A 51 -7.70 -12.89 1.02
N ARG A 52 -7.55 -14.03 0.34
CA ARG A 52 -8.51 -14.50 -0.64
C ARG A 52 -9.88 -14.75 -0.02
N ALA A 53 -9.93 -15.40 1.15
CA ALA A 53 -11.16 -15.65 1.88
C ALA A 53 -11.86 -14.34 2.30
N ALA A 54 -11.10 -13.34 2.77
CA ALA A 54 -11.62 -12.02 3.11
C ALA A 54 -12.20 -11.33 1.86
N LEU A 55 -11.46 -11.33 0.73
CA LEU A 55 -11.91 -10.74 -0.52
C LEU A 55 -13.20 -11.38 -1.05
N VAL A 56 -13.34 -12.72 -0.97
CA VAL A 56 -14.59 -13.40 -1.35
C VAL A 56 -15.76 -12.94 -0.48
N ARG A 57 -15.56 -12.80 0.84
CA ARG A 57 -16.62 -12.34 1.77
C ARG A 57 -17.03 -10.88 1.52
N ILE A 58 -16.06 -10.03 1.19
CA ILE A 58 -16.25 -8.60 0.92
C ILE A 58 -16.94 -8.37 -0.42
N THR A 59 -16.41 -8.97 -1.49
CA THR A 59 -16.87 -8.72 -2.86
C THR A 59 -18.07 -9.57 -3.25
N GLY A 60 -18.31 -10.68 -2.53
CA GLY A 60 -19.30 -11.70 -2.88
C GLY A 60 -18.94 -12.50 -4.13
N GLN A 61 -17.74 -12.28 -4.71
CA GLN A 61 -17.29 -12.95 -5.92
C GLN A 61 -16.36 -14.12 -5.56
N ILE A 62 -16.47 -15.23 -6.30
CA ILE A 62 -15.57 -16.39 -6.11
C ILE A 62 -14.23 -16.16 -6.84
N GLN A 63 -14.25 -15.37 -7.92
CA GLN A 63 -13.06 -15.02 -8.70
C GLN A 63 -12.43 -13.73 -8.19
N VAL A 64 -11.78 -13.82 -7.03
CA VAL A 64 -11.03 -12.68 -6.45
C VAL A 64 -9.53 -12.77 -6.70
N GLY A 65 -9.04 -13.79 -7.40
CA GLY A 65 -7.60 -14.00 -7.61
C GLY A 65 -6.92 -12.84 -8.35
N GLU A 66 -7.59 -12.23 -9.34
CA GLU A 66 -7.06 -11.04 -10.01
C GLU A 66 -7.08 -9.81 -9.10
N ILE A 67 -8.13 -9.65 -8.29
CA ILE A 67 -8.24 -8.54 -7.33
C ILE A 67 -7.16 -8.65 -6.26
N GLU A 68 -6.97 -9.85 -5.70
CA GLU A 68 -5.93 -10.18 -4.74
C GLU A 68 -4.54 -9.83 -5.30
N LYS A 69 -4.25 -10.34 -6.51
CA LYS A 69 -2.99 -10.11 -7.18
C LYS A 69 -2.75 -8.62 -7.45
N ASN A 70 -3.74 -7.92 -8.02
CA ASN A 70 -3.63 -6.49 -8.32
C ASN A 70 -3.45 -5.65 -7.05
N LEU A 71 -4.15 -5.99 -5.96
CA LEU A 71 -4.00 -5.31 -4.67
C LEU A 71 -2.61 -5.54 -4.09
N PHE A 72 -2.15 -6.79 -4.06
CA PHE A 72 -0.81 -7.14 -3.59
C PHE A 72 0.28 -6.45 -4.42
N GLU A 73 0.20 -6.54 -5.74
CA GLU A 73 1.17 -5.91 -6.65
C GLU A 73 1.18 -4.39 -6.50
N SER A 74 0.01 -3.75 -6.39
CA SER A 74 -0.06 -2.29 -6.21
C SER A 74 0.56 -1.85 -4.89
N LEU A 75 0.30 -2.57 -3.79
CA LEU A 75 0.91 -2.29 -2.48
C LEU A 75 2.42 -2.56 -2.48
N ASN A 76 2.84 -3.64 -3.15
CA ASN A 76 4.24 -4.02 -3.30
C ASN A 76 5.03 -2.99 -4.12
N GLU A 77 4.52 -2.60 -5.29
CA GLU A 77 5.14 -1.59 -6.15
C GLU A 77 5.15 -0.21 -5.49
N ALA A 78 4.13 0.11 -4.72
CA ALA A 78 4.10 1.33 -3.91
C ALA A 78 5.08 1.28 -2.72
N GLY A 79 5.73 0.16 -2.42
CA GLY A 79 6.64 0.02 -1.28
C GLY A 79 5.93 0.07 0.08
N PHE A 80 4.62 -0.22 0.12
CA PHE A 80 3.81 -0.20 1.34
C PHE A 80 3.86 -1.51 2.13
N LEU A 81 4.47 -2.56 1.56
CA LEU A 81 4.69 -3.83 2.23
C LEU A 81 6.11 -3.89 2.79
N GLU A 82 6.29 -4.30 4.05
CA GLU A 82 7.61 -4.46 4.69
C GLU A 82 8.39 -5.66 4.14
N ASN A 83 8.72 -5.63 2.86
CA ASN A 83 9.42 -6.69 2.14
C ASN A 83 10.77 -6.18 1.59
N GLU A 84 11.42 -7.01 0.77
CA GLU A 84 12.71 -6.68 0.15
C GLU A 84 12.61 -5.41 -0.71
N ARG A 85 11.52 -5.22 -1.46
CA ARG A 85 11.27 -4.03 -2.29
C ARG A 85 11.25 -2.74 -1.46
N TYR A 86 10.56 -2.74 -0.31
CA TYR A 86 10.59 -1.60 0.59
C TYR A 86 12.01 -1.31 1.11
N ARG A 87 12.77 -2.34 1.48
CA ARG A 87 14.16 -2.15 1.95
C ARG A 87 15.05 -1.57 0.85
N GLU A 88 14.86 -1.99 -0.40
CA GLU A 88 15.54 -1.41 -1.55
C GLU A 88 15.17 0.06 -1.77
N LEU A 89 13.87 0.39 -1.81
CA LEU A 89 13.39 1.77 -1.96
C LEU A 89 13.93 2.68 -0.86
N LYS A 90 13.87 2.19 0.39
CA LYS A 90 14.41 2.89 1.56
C LYS A 90 15.91 3.13 1.43
N SER A 91 16.68 2.08 1.13
CA SER A 91 18.15 2.19 0.97
C SER A 91 18.55 3.12 -0.17
N GLN A 92 17.82 3.08 -1.29
CA GLN A 92 18.04 3.98 -2.43
C GLN A 92 17.78 5.44 -2.05
N ARG A 93 16.65 5.74 -1.42
CA ARG A 93 16.29 7.10 -0.97
C ARG A 93 17.24 7.61 0.12
N GLU A 94 17.64 6.77 1.07
CA GLU A 94 18.66 7.11 2.08
C GLU A 94 20.02 7.39 1.44
N ALA A 95 20.43 6.58 0.45
CA ALA A 95 21.68 6.79 -0.27
C ALA A 95 21.65 8.04 -1.16
N GLU A 96 20.51 8.33 -1.79
CA GLU A 96 20.30 9.55 -2.57
C GLU A 96 20.36 10.78 -1.67
N PHE A 97 19.65 10.75 -0.54
CA PHE A 97 19.70 11.80 0.48
C PHE A 97 21.11 12.01 1.03
N ALA A 98 21.86 10.93 1.27
CA ALA A 98 23.26 11.01 1.73
C ALA A 98 24.20 11.59 0.66
N ARG A 99 23.87 11.43 -0.63
CA ARG A 99 24.65 11.97 -1.77
C ARG A 99 24.28 13.40 -2.15
N GLN A 100 23.16 13.94 -1.67
CA GLN A 100 22.78 15.31 -1.96
C GLN A 100 23.74 16.30 -1.24
N PRO A 101 24.39 17.22 -1.97
CA PRO A 101 25.41 18.12 -1.43
C PRO A 101 24.82 19.23 -0.53
N THR A 102 23.50 19.45 -0.60
CA THR A 102 22.77 20.43 0.20
C THR A 102 21.47 19.81 0.67
N ARG A 103 21.21 19.92 1.98
CA ARG A 103 19.93 19.53 2.59
C ARG A 103 19.04 20.78 2.58
N GLU A 104 18.15 20.90 1.61
CA GLU A 104 17.12 21.94 1.69
C GLU A 104 16.20 21.62 2.88
N ALA A 105 15.92 22.64 3.68
CA ALA A 105 14.96 22.52 4.78
C ALA A 105 13.55 22.47 4.17
N VAL A 106 12.85 21.36 4.40
CA VAL A 106 11.42 21.19 4.12
C VAL A 106 10.55 21.81 5.21
#